data_AF-A0A940QH73-F1
#
_entry.id   AF-A0A940QH73-F1
#
_cell.length_a   1.000
_cell.length_b   1.000
_cell.length_c   1.000
_cell.angle_alpha   90.00
_cell.angle_beta   90.00
_cell.angle_gamma   90.00
#
_symmetry.space_group_name_H-M   'P 1'
#
loop_
_entity.id
_entity.type
_entity.pdbx_description
1 polymer ?
#
loop_
_entity_poly.entity_id
_entity_poly.type
_entity_poly.pdbx_seq_one_letter_code
_entity_poly.pdbx_strand_id
1 'polypeptide(L)'
;MTMKLWKRLALLVALCGIIALAWFANSMVGNPLSKYLALRSAEQYLQEQHSGQDLFIERVAYSFKDGSYHVFLASPSSVDSHFSLVIDQLGRYRYDTYDSVTEKHNTASRLSMEYRTLVDTIFEDPSFPYGTDICYGSLEIYPLEAMEDPNVTDIPAYALVQDDLILDKIYDIRQLGAAAGKLIVYVEDSSVSYDTAAAIMLDIKQRLDEAGIPFRFINFILQYPRSEEGNRPEGEIRCREFLSADIYEEGLAERIRKADEETKAYYNELDK
;
A
#
# COMPACT_ATOMS: atom_id res chain seq x y z
N MET A 1 33.15 30.65 -44.58
CA MET A 1 33.13 30.89 -43.12
C MET A 1 34.52 30.60 -42.56
N THR A 2 35.18 31.52 -41.86
CA THR A 2 36.60 31.33 -41.47
C THR A 2 36.75 30.27 -40.37
N MET A 3 37.89 29.56 -40.33
CA MET A 3 38.17 28.52 -39.33
C MET A 3 38.06 29.04 -37.87
N LYS A 4 38.30 30.35 -37.67
CA LYS A 4 38.08 31.03 -36.38
C LYS A 4 36.59 31.17 -36.02
N LEU A 5 35.71 31.34 -37.00
CA LEU A 5 34.27 31.43 -36.80
C LEU A 5 33.66 30.06 -36.42
N TRP A 6 34.10 28.98 -37.09
CA TRP A 6 33.68 27.61 -36.74
C TRP A 6 34.08 27.21 -35.32
N LYS A 7 35.30 27.57 -34.88
CA LYS A 7 35.76 27.32 -33.50
C LYS A 7 34.91 28.05 -32.45
N ARG A 8 34.51 29.31 -32.73
CA ARG A 8 33.61 30.08 -31.84
C ARG A 8 32.21 29.49 -31.78
N LEU A 9 31.67 29.06 -32.92
CA LEU A 9 30.36 28.41 -32.98
C LEU A 9 30.36 27.08 -32.22
N ALA A 10 31.40 26.25 -32.40
CA ALA A 10 31.54 25.00 -31.67
C ALA A 10 31.62 25.21 -30.15
N LEU A 11 32.34 26.25 -29.69
CA LEU A 11 32.40 26.62 -28.28
C LEU A 11 31.02 27.03 -27.74
N LEU A 12 30.27 27.86 -28.49
CA LEU A 12 28.92 28.26 -28.10
C LEU A 12 27.97 27.06 -28.01
N VAL A 13 27.99 26.17 -29.01
CA VAL A 13 27.18 24.94 -29.00
C VAL A 13 27.55 24.05 -27.81
N ALA A 14 28.84 23.88 -27.52
CA ALA A 14 29.29 23.11 -26.36
C ALA A 14 28.81 23.73 -25.03
N LEU A 15 28.91 25.06 -24.88
CA LEU A 15 28.42 25.76 -23.68
C LEU A 15 26.90 25.64 -23.53
N CYS A 16 26.13 25.82 -24.61
CA CYS A 16 24.69 25.61 -24.60
C CYS A 16 24.33 24.17 -24.25
N GLY A 17 25.07 23.19 -24.78
CA GLY A 17 24.90 21.77 -24.45
C GLY A 17 25.16 21.50 -22.96
N ILE A 18 26.22 22.06 -22.38
CA ILE A 18 26.52 21.94 -20.95
C ILE A 18 25.40 22.57 -20.11
N ILE A 19 24.92 23.76 -20.48
CA ILE A 19 23.83 24.43 -19.77
C ILE A 19 22.54 23.61 -19.85
N ALA A 20 22.19 23.07 -21.02
CA ALA A 20 21.01 22.23 -21.20
C ALA A 20 21.10 20.94 -20.39
N LEU A 21 22.27 20.29 -20.37
CA LEU A 21 22.51 19.09 -19.56
C LEU A 21 22.45 19.40 -18.06
N ALA A 22 23.01 20.52 -17.62
CA ALA A 22 22.93 20.95 -16.22
C ALA A 22 21.48 21.26 -15.80
N TRP A 23 20.71 21.90 -16.68
CA TRP A 23 19.30 22.18 -16.45
C TRP A 23 18.46 20.89 -16.38
N PHE A 24 18.70 19.95 -17.28
CA PHE A 24 18.06 18.63 -17.26
C PHE A 24 18.46 17.80 -16.04
N ALA A 25 19.74 17.82 -15.64
CA ALA A 25 20.18 17.16 -14.41
C ALA A 25 19.49 17.74 -13.18
N ASN A 26 19.36 19.07 -13.12
CA ASN A 26 18.62 19.75 -12.06
C ASN A 26 17.13 19.36 -12.03
N SER A 27 16.46 19.20 -13.18
CA SER A 27 15.06 18.75 -13.18
C SER A 27 14.89 17.31 -12.68
N MET A 28 15.93 16.49 -12.75
CA MET A 28 15.90 15.09 -12.31
C MET A 28 16.28 14.92 -10.84
N VAL A 29 17.24 15.70 -10.32
CA VAL A 29 17.84 15.49 -8.98
C VAL A 29 17.60 16.66 -8.02
N GLY A 30 17.12 17.79 -8.54
CA GLY A 30 17.05 19.05 -7.82
C GLY A 30 18.42 19.72 -7.69
N ASN A 31 18.46 20.92 -7.08
CA ASN A 31 19.70 21.62 -6.76
C ASN A 31 19.88 21.86 -5.23
N PRO A 32 21.14 21.99 -4.76
CA PRO A 32 21.41 22.22 -3.35
C PRO A 32 20.83 23.52 -2.77
N LEU A 33 20.71 24.58 -3.58
CA LEU A 33 20.21 25.88 -3.12
C LEU A 33 18.71 25.80 -2.80
N SER A 34 17.91 25.26 -3.72
CA SER A 34 16.48 25.01 -3.51
C SER A 34 16.26 24.05 -2.33
N LYS A 35 17.10 23.03 -2.17
CA LYS A 35 17.05 22.14 -0.99
C LYS A 35 17.26 22.91 0.32
N TYR A 36 18.23 23.82 0.36
CA TYR A 36 18.47 24.68 1.52
C TYR A 36 17.29 25.63 1.80
N LEU A 37 16.71 26.24 0.76
CA LEU A 37 15.52 27.08 0.89
C LEU A 37 14.32 26.28 1.44
N ALA A 38 14.13 25.05 0.96
CA ALA A 38 13.08 24.16 1.46
C ALA A 38 13.28 23.83 2.94
N LEU A 39 14.50 23.48 3.34
CA LEU A 39 14.83 23.23 4.75
C LEU A 39 14.50 24.44 5.63
N ARG A 40 14.93 25.65 5.24
CA ARG A 40 14.64 26.88 5.99
C ARG A 40 13.14 27.16 6.12
N SER A 41 12.40 26.91 5.06
CA SER A 41 10.96 27.17 5.04
C SER A 41 10.21 26.16 5.90
N ALA A 42 10.69 24.91 5.96
CA ALA A 42 10.18 23.91 6.89
C ALA A 42 10.52 24.24 8.35
N GLU A 43 11.74 24.69 8.65
CA GLU A 43 12.12 25.17 9.99
C GLU A 43 11.19 26.30 10.46
N GLN A 44 10.90 27.26 9.58
CA GLN A 44 9.98 28.36 9.86
C GLN A 44 8.54 27.85 10.08
N TYR A 45 8.05 26.96 9.21
CA TYR A 45 6.72 26.36 9.37
C TYR A 45 6.56 25.67 10.73
N LEU A 46 7.54 24.88 11.16
CA LEU A 46 7.51 24.22 12.48
C LEU A 46 7.46 25.24 13.63
N GLN A 47 8.23 26.32 13.54
CA GLN A 47 8.25 27.37 14.56
C GLN A 47 6.91 28.12 14.66
N GLU A 48 6.25 28.35 13.53
CA GLU A 48 5.01 29.12 13.45
C GLU A 48 3.77 28.28 13.76
N GLN A 49 3.65 27.09 13.19
CA GLN A 49 2.42 26.28 13.24
C GLN A 49 2.45 25.18 14.31
N HIS A 50 3.64 24.66 14.62
CA HIS A 50 3.82 23.54 15.54
C HIS A 50 4.76 23.88 16.71
N SER A 51 4.75 25.15 17.11
CA SER A 51 5.62 25.64 18.19
C SER A 51 5.39 24.84 19.48
N GLY A 52 6.45 24.21 19.99
CA GLY A 52 6.39 23.40 21.21
C GLY A 52 5.94 21.95 21.02
N GLN A 53 5.66 21.51 19.78
CA GLN A 53 5.52 20.08 19.48
C GLN A 53 6.89 19.42 19.32
N ASP A 54 6.99 18.16 19.68
CA ASP A 54 8.20 17.34 19.56
C ASP A 54 8.34 16.83 18.12
N LEU A 55 8.57 17.75 17.17
CA LEU A 55 8.72 17.45 15.74
C LEU A 55 10.12 17.86 15.26
N PHE A 56 10.69 17.03 14.39
CA PHE A 56 11.95 17.33 13.72
C PHE A 56 11.88 16.98 12.23
N ILE A 57 12.80 17.57 11.47
CA ILE A 57 13.00 17.28 10.06
C ILE A 57 13.88 16.03 9.95
N GLU A 58 13.29 14.93 9.52
CA GLU A 58 14.01 13.67 9.31
C GLU A 58 14.87 13.75 8.04
N ARG A 59 14.26 14.19 6.93
CA ARG A 59 14.95 14.32 5.65
C ARG A 59 14.26 15.28 4.70
N VAL A 60 15.03 15.76 3.72
CA VAL A 60 14.54 16.57 2.60
C VAL A 60 14.91 15.88 1.29
N ALA A 61 13.91 15.54 0.49
CA ALA A 61 14.08 14.86 -0.80
C ALA A 61 13.44 15.64 -1.94
N TYR A 62 14.05 15.60 -3.12
CA TYR A 62 13.47 16.16 -4.33
C TYR A 62 12.61 15.11 -5.04
N SER A 63 11.44 15.51 -5.53
CA SER A 63 10.56 14.70 -6.36
C SER A 63 10.61 15.22 -7.79
N PHE A 64 11.16 14.43 -8.72
CA PHE A 64 11.15 14.80 -10.15
C PHE A 64 9.72 14.77 -10.74
N LYS A 65 8.78 14.07 -10.08
CA LYS A 65 7.40 13.92 -10.56
C LYS A 65 6.63 15.25 -10.51
N ASP A 66 6.85 16.03 -9.47
CA ASP A 66 6.17 17.31 -9.22
C ASP A 66 7.13 18.52 -9.20
N GLY A 67 8.45 18.27 -9.34
CA GLY A 67 9.48 19.30 -9.35
C GLY A 67 9.70 20.00 -8.01
N SER A 68 9.18 19.46 -6.91
CA SER A 68 9.19 20.05 -5.57
C SER A 68 10.06 19.27 -4.58
N TYR A 69 10.35 19.90 -3.45
CA TYR A 69 11.00 19.27 -2.31
C TYR A 69 9.95 18.81 -1.31
N HIS A 70 10.05 17.53 -0.94
CA HIS A 70 9.28 16.91 0.12
C HIS A 70 10.15 16.90 1.37
N VAL A 71 9.70 17.61 2.39
CA VAL A 71 10.34 17.66 3.71
C VAL A 71 9.58 16.73 4.63
N PHE A 72 10.21 15.64 5.04
CA PHE A 72 9.63 14.62 5.89
C PHE A 72 9.85 15.03 7.36
N LEU A 73 8.75 15.12 8.08
CA LEU A 73 8.66 15.48 9.49
C LEU A 73 8.24 14.25 10.29
N ALA A 74 8.82 14.10 11.46
CA ALA A 74 8.49 13.02 12.39
C ALA A 74 8.57 13.50 13.84
N SER A 75 7.89 12.78 14.72
CA SER A 75 8.04 12.92 16.16
C SER A 75 8.82 11.75 16.76
N PRO A 76 9.85 11.99 17.60
CA PRO A 76 10.52 10.92 18.32
C PRO A 76 9.62 10.25 19.38
N SER A 77 8.64 11.00 19.90
CA SER A 77 7.73 10.53 20.97
C SER A 77 6.44 9.91 20.46
N SER A 78 6.19 9.96 19.14
CA SER A 78 4.97 9.44 18.52
C SER A 78 5.30 8.74 17.20
N VAL A 79 5.06 7.44 17.16
CA VAL A 79 5.30 6.61 15.96
C VAL A 79 4.32 6.97 14.84
N ASP A 80 3.13 7.47 15.19
CA ASP A 80 2.10 7.85 14.24
C ASP A 80 2.14 9.34 13.85
N SER A 81 3.02 10.15 14.43
CA SER A 81 3.18 11.58 14.10
C SER A 81 4.28 11.78 13.07
N HIS A 82 4.02 11.37 11.83
CA HIS A 82 4.88 11.67 10.69
C HIS A 82 4.07 12.25 9.51
N PHE A 83 4.61 13.25 8.84
CA PHE A 83 3.95 13.89 7.70
C PHE A 83 4.97 14.59 6.82
N SER A 84 4.54 15.12 5.68
CA SER A 84 5.44 15.82 4.77
C SER A 84 4.95 17.24 4.48
N LEU A 85 5.90 18.16 4.31
CA LEU A 85 5.66 19.46 3.68
C LEU A 85 6.11 19.40 2.24
N VAL A 86 5.30 19.97 1.34
CA VAL A 86 5.68 20.15 -0.07
C VAL A 86 6.07 21.61 -0.29
N ILE A 87 7.32 21.80 -0.72
CA ILE A 87 7.94 23.12 -0.87
C ILE A 87 8.55 23.23 -2.26
N ASP A 88 8.23 24.31 -2.98
CA ASP A 88 8.72 24.47 -4.34
C ASP A 88 10.21 24.86 -4.42
N GLN A 89 10.75 24.92 -5.64
CA GLN A 89 12.17 25.23 -5.87
C GLN A 89 12.61 26.63 -5.38
N LEU A 90 11.66 27.54 -5.12
CA LEU A 90 11.93 28.87 -4.58
C LEU A 90 11.80 28.92 -3.05
N GLY A 91 11.57 27.79 -2.39
CA GLY A 91 11.34 27.72 -0.96
C GLY A 91 9.92 28.06 -0.53
N ARG A 92 8.94 28.13 -1.44
CA ARG A 92 7.57 28.48 -1.06
C ARG A 92 6.81 27.24 -0.63
N TYR A 93 6.27 27.27 0.59
CA TYR A 93 5.31 26.27 1.07
C TYR A 93 4.13 26.15 0.11
N ARG A 94 3.69 24.92 -0.16
CA ARG A 94 2.55 24.61 -1.01
C ARG A 94 1.41 24.02 -0.21
N TYR A 95 1.67 22.91 0.44
CA TYR A 95 0.73 22.19 1.31
C TYR A 95 1.52 21.24 2.22
N ASP A 96 0.83 20.65 3.17
CA ASP A 96 1.34 19.57 4.02
C ASP A 96 0.36 18.39 4.03
N THR A 97 0.80 17.28 4.62
CA THR A 97 -0.01 16.08 4.84
C THR A 97 -0.24 15.84 6.34
N TYR A 98 -0.39 16.90 7.13
CA TYR A 98 -0.60 16.77 8.58
C TYR A 98 -1.97 16.13 8.91
N ASP A 99 -2.91 16.22 7.97
CA ASP A 99 -4.16 15.45 7.94
C ASP A 99 -3.93 13.95 8.22
N SER A 100 -2.82 13.38 7.74
CA SER A 100 -2.44 11.98 7.97
C SER A 100 -2.27 11.62 9.46
N VAL A 101 -1.94 12.62 10.30
CA VAL A 101 -1.83 12.49 11.76
C VAL A 101 -3.18 12.79 12.44
N THR A 102 -3.85 13.87 12.04
CA THR A 102 -5.10 14.30 12.68
C THR A 102 -6.25 13.34 12.38
N GLU A 103 -6.32 12.83 11.15
CA GLU A 103 -7.34 11.89 10.65
C GLU A 103 -6.94 10.42 10.84
N LYS A 104 -5.81 10.13 11.50
CA LYS A 104 -5.37 8.76 11.87
C LYS A 104 -5.02 7.83 10.72
N HIS A 105 -4.77 8.36 9.51
CA HIS A 105 -4.26 7.56 8.39
C HIS A 105 -2.93 6.87 8.73
N ASN A 106 -2.04 7.52 9.49
CA ASN A 106 -0.78 6.91 9.93
C ASN A 106 -1.00 5.72 10.87
N THR A 107 -1.88 5.88 11.87
CA THR A 107 -2.23 4.81 12.80
C THR A 107 -2.87 3.65 12.05
N ALA A 108 -3.84 3.90 11.16
CA ALA A 108 -4.46 2.87 10.34
C ALA A 108 -3.43 2.13 9.46
N SER A 109 -2.55 2.88 8.78
CA SER A 109 -1.49 2.32 7.93
C SER A 109 -0.51 1.46 8.72
N ARG A 110 -0.08 1.91 9.91
CA ARG A 110 0.79 1.14 10.80
C ARG A 110 0.12 -0.16 11.22
N LEU A 111 -1.13 -0.13 11.69
CA LEU A 111 -1.85 -1.33 12.13
C LEU A 111 -2.03 -2.34 10.98
N SER A 112 -2.39 -1.86 9.78
CA SER A 112 -2.48 -2.70 8.59
C SER A 112 -1.13 -3.33 8.22
N MET A 113 -0.03 -2.58 8.34
CA MET A 113 1.32 -3.10 8.09
C MET A 113 1.78 -4.10 9.16
N GLU A 114 1.46 -3.87 10.43
CA GLU A 114 1.73 -4.81 11.52
C GLU A 114 0.98 -6.13 11.31
N TYR A 115 -0.30 -6.07 10.91
CA TYR A 115 -1.09 -7.25 10.58
C TYR A 115 -0.57 -7.96 9.33
N ARG A 116 -0.22 -7.21 8.29
CA ARG A 116 0.42 -7.77 7.08
C ARG A 116 1.70 -8.51 7.44
N THR A 117 2.60 -7.86 8.17
CA THR A 117 3.88 -8.46 8.62
C THR A 117 3.64 -9.75 9.39
N LEU A 118 2.60 -9.79 10.23
CA LEU A 118 2.22 -10.99 10.95
C LEU A 118 1.80 -12.11 10.00
N VAL A 119 0.94 -11.83 9.02
CA VAL A 119 0.47 -12.81 8.02
C VAL A 119 1.60 -13.26 7.09
N ASP A 120 2.52 -12.38 6.73
CA ASP A 120 3.66 -12.66 5.85
C ASP A 120 4.61 -13.69 6.49
N THR A 121 4.60 -13.87 7.82
CA THR A 121 5.31 -14.99 8.48
C THR A 121 4.85 -16.38 8.03
N ILE A 122 3.67 -16.49 7.42
CA ILE A 122 3.14 -17.74 6.87
C ILE A 122 3.34 -17.79 5.35
N PHE A 123 2.98 -16.73 4.63
CA PHE A 123 2.99 -16.74 3.16
C PHE A 123 4.37 -16.54 2.55
N GLU A 124 5.30 -15.89 3.25
CA GLU A 124 6.69 -15.76 2.82
C GLU A 124 7.59 -16.85 3.41
N ASP A 125 7.04 -17.77 4.21
CA ASP A 125 7.80 -18.89 4.75
C ASP A 125 8.19 -19.86 3.60
N PRO A 126 9.47 -20.25 3.46
CA PRO A 126 9.91 -21.18 2.42
C PRO A 126 9.25 -22.58 2.47
N SER A 127 8.61 -22.94 3.59
CA SER A 127 7.84 -24.17 3.77
C SER A 127 6.36 -24.04 3.36
N PHE A 128 5.91 -22.85 2.96
CA PHE A 128 4.60 -22.67 2.36
C PHE A 128 4.54 -23.42 1.02
N PRO A 129 3.64 -24.41 0.85
CA PRO A 129 3.80 -25.43 -0.19
C PRO A 129 3.23 -25.01 -1.55
N TYR A 130 2.60 -23.84 -1.64
CA TYR A 130 1.85 -23.41 -2.82
C TYR A 130 2.62 -22.36 -3.61
N GLY A 131 2.53 -22.43 -4.94
CA GLY A 131 2.92 -21.32 -5.79
C GLY A 131 1.95 -20.17 -5.59
N THR A 132 2.46 -18.95 -5.38
CA THR A 132 1.64 -17.77 -5.10
C THR A 132 1.95 -16.64 -6.06
N ASP A 133 0.91 -16.01 -6.60
CA ASP A 133 1.03 -14.74 -7.33
C ASP A 133 0.93 -13.54 -6.37
N ILE A 134 -0.09 -13.57 -5.51
CA ILE A 134 -0.44 -12.49 -4.58
C ILE A 134 -0.93 -13.15 -3.30
N CYS A 135 -0.22 -12.96 -2.20
CA CYS A 135 -0.62 -13.42 -0.88
C CYS A 135 -0.25 -12.36 0.16
N TYR A 136 -1.24 -11.82 0.88
CA TYR A 136 -1.02 -10.90 2.00
C TYR A 136 -2.27 -10.76 2.87
N GLY A 137 -2.08 -10.29 4.10
CA GLY A 137 -3.16 -9.86 4.99
C GLY A 137 -3.33 -8.34 4.98
N SER A 138 -4.57 -7.89 5.15
CA SER A 138 -4.91 -6.47 5.38
C SER A 138 -5.97 -6.36 6.47
N LEU A 139 -6.01 -5.24 7.17
CA LEU A 139 -7.16 -4.87 7.99
C LEU A 139 -8.10 -4.00 7.14
N GLU A 140 -9.40 -4.25 7.23
CA GLU A 140 -10.41 -3.35 6.68
C GLU A 140 -10.60 -2.17 7.64
N ILE A 141 -9.96 -1.05 7.33
CA ILE A 141 -10.03 0.19 8.12
C ILE A 141 -10.41 1.32 7.16
N TYR A 142 -11.48 2.06 7.50
CA TYR A 142 -12.01 3.12 6.65
C TYR A 142 -12.38 4.35 7.47
N PRO A 143 -12.21 5.57 6.91
CA PRO A 143 -12.68 6.80 7.56
C PRO A 143 -14.21 6.82 7.62
N LEU A 144 -14.76 7.37 8.71
CA LEU A 144 -16.20 7.47 8.93
C LEU A 144 -16.90 8.16 7.76
N GLU A 145 -16.29 9.21 7.21
CA GLU A 145 -16.81 9.93 6.03
C GLU A 145 -17.06 8.99 4.84
N ALA A 146 -16.13 8.08 4.54
CA ALA A 146 -16.29 7.13 3.44
C ALA A 146 -17.37 6.08 3.75
N MET A 147 -17.54 5.71 5.02
CA MET A 147 -18.58 4.76 5.44
C MET A 147 -19.99 5.37 5.39
N GLU A 148 -20.09 6.70 5.54
CA GLU A 148 -21.35 7.44 5.48
C GLU A 148 -21.70 7.94 4.07
N ASP A 149 -20.75 7.91 3.12
CA ASP A 149 -20.99 8.33 1.74
C ASP A 149 -21.85 7.28 0.99
N PRO A 150 -23.07 7.64 0.56
CA PRO A 150 -23.95 6.71 -0.17
C PRO A 150 -23.41 6.31 -1.55
N ASN A 151 -22.40 6.99 -2.08
CA ASN A 151 -21.74 6.64 -3.34
C ASN A 151 -20.64 5.58 -3.17
N VAL A 152 -20.23 5.29 -1.94
CA VAL A 152 -19.22 4.27 -1.64
C VAL A 152 -19.93 2.99 -1.20
N THR A 153 -19.97 1.99 -2.08
CA THR A 153 -20.75 0.76 -1.85
C THR A 153 -19.93 -0.43 -1.38
N ASP A 154 -18.61 -0.36 -1.49
CA ASP A 154 -17.72 -1.52 -1.36
C ASP A 154 -17.02 -1.59 -0.01
N ILE A 155 -17.53 -0.88 1.01
CA ILE A 155 -17.02 -0.95 2.38
C ILE A 155 -17.75 -2.06 3.14
N PRO A 156 -17.02 -3.05 3.67
CA PRO A 156 -17.66 -4.11 4.45
C PRO A 156 -18.21 -3.58 5.77
N ALA A 157 -19.40 -4.08 6.17
CA ALA A 157 -20.05 -3.70 7.43
C ALA A 157 -19.25 -4.05 8.70
N TYR A 158 -18.21 -4.87 8.57
CA TYR A 158 -17.31 -5.26 9.66
C TYR A 158 -16.02 -4.44 9.72
N ALA A 159 -15.84 -3.47 8.82
CA ALA A 159 -14.68 -2.59 8.81
C ALA A 159 -14.53 -1.84 10.13
N LEU A 160 -13.29 -1.59 10.53
CA LEU A 160 -12.96 -0.72 11.64
C LEU A 160 -13.11 0.74 11.20
N VAL A 161 -13.68 1.56 12.08
CA VAL A 161 -13.78 3.01 11.88
C VAL A 161 -12.43 3.64 12.22
N GLN A 162 -11.81 4.32 11.25
CA GLN A 162 -10.49 4.94 11.40
C GLN A 162 -10.49 6.05 12.47
N ASP A 163 -11.56 6.83 12.54
CA ASP A 163 -11.72 7.95 13.46
C ASP A 163 -11.72 7.52 14.94
N ASP A 164 -12.09 6.26 15.22
CA ASP A 164 -12.06 5.67 16.56
C ASP A 164 -10.66 5.25 17.00
N LEU A 165 -9.67 5.30 16.09
CA LEU A 165 -8.29 4.93 16.40
C LEU A 165 -7.60 6.01 17.24
N ILE A 166 -7.00 5.54 18.34
CA ILE A 166 -6.13 6.34 19.21
C ILE A 166 -4.69 6.32 18.69
N LEU A 167 -4.12 7.50 18.47
CA LEU A 167 -2.73 7.72 18.07
C LEU A 167 -1.76 7.04 19.06
N ASP A 168 -0.71 6.40 18.55
CA ASP A 168 0.37 5.72 19.30
C ASP A 168 -0.08 4.59 20.23
N LYS A 169 -1.37 4.26 20.24
CA LYS A 169 -1.87 3.14 21.03
C LYS A 169 -1.30 1.85 20.45
N ILE A 170 -0.87 0.99 21.37
CA ILE A 170 -0.49 -0.40 21.09
C ILE A 170 -1.80 -1.21 21.08
N TYR A 171 -2.16 -1.74 19.91
CA TYR A 171 -3.33 -2.59 19.74
C TYR A 171 -2.93 -4.06 19.77
N ASP A 172 -3.86 -4.91 20.16
CA ASP A 172 -3.73 -6.34 19.90
C ASP A 172 -4.06 -6.60 18.41
N ILE A 173 -3.02 -6.70 17.61
CA ILE A 173 -3.12 -6.94 16.16
C ILE A 173 -3.85 -8.24 15.83
N ARG A 174 -3.79 -9.26 16.69
CA ARG A 174 -4.54 -10.51 16.48
C ARG A 174 -6.03 -10.28 16.75
N GLN A 175 -6.36 -9.53 17.79
CA GLN A 175 -7.75 -9.16 18.01
C GLN A 175 -8.32 -8.36 16.83
N LEU A 176 -7.55 -7.41 16.29
CA LEU A 176 -7.96 -6.67 15.08
C LEU A 176 -8.08 -7.58 13.86
N GLY A 177 -7.16 -8.52 13.66
CA GLY A 177 -7.22 -9.54 12.61
C GLY A 177 -8.48 -10.40 12.67
N ALA A 178 -8.88 -10.84 13.87
CA ALA A 178 -10.14 -11.57 14.07
C ALA A 178 -11.38 -10.71 13.76
N ALA A 179 -11.32 -9.41 14.07
CA ALA A 179 -12.44 -8.49 13.91
C ALA A 179 -12.63 -7.99 12.48
N ALA A 180 -11.53 -7.70 11.76
CA ALA A 180 -11.55 -7.03 10.46
C ALA A 180 -10.42 -7.46 9.51
N GLY A 181 -9.68 -8.52 9.83
CA GLY A 181 -8.63 -9.05 8.96
C GLY A 181 -9.20 -9.72 7.71
N LYS A 182 -8.70 -9.31 6.55
CA LYS A 182 -8.97 -9.90 5.25
C LYS A 182 -7.67 -10.45 4.65
N LEU A 183 -7.70 -11.71 4.25
CA LEU A 183 -6.62 -12.33 3.49
C LEU A 183 -6.91 -12.21 2.00
N ILE A 184 -5.88 -11.89 1.22
CA ILE A 184 -5.92 -11.92 -0.24
C ILE A 184 -4.95 -13.03 -0.65
N VAL A 185 -5.47 -14.11 -1.24
CA VAL A 185 -4.72 -15.35 -1.49
C VAL A 185 -4.95 -15.84 -2.91
N TYR A 186 -3.91 -15.79 -3.72
CA TYR A 186 -3.89 -16.24 -5.12
C TYR A 186 -2.88 -17.36 -5.22
N VAL A 187 -3.38 -18.60 -5.30
CA VAL A 187 -2.58 -19.82 -5.31
C VAL A 187 -2.67 -20.52 -6.66
N GLU A 188 -1.56 -21.14 -7.05
CA GLU A 188 -1.44 -21.89 -8.29
C GLU A 188 -1.42 -23.40 -8.01
N ASP A 189 -2.22 -24.17 -8.75
CA ASP A 189 -2.15 -25.63 -8.74
C ASP A 189 -2.41 -26.21 -10.14
N SER A 190 -1.76 -27.33 -10.44
CA SER A 190 -2.00 -28.11 -11.66
C SER A 190 -3.44 -28.63 -11.81
N SER A 191 -4.21 -28.68 -10.72
CA SER A 191 -5.59 -29.13 -10.66
C SER A 191 -6.50 -28.05 -10.06
N VAL A 192 -7.22 -27.34 -10.93
CA VAL A 192 -8.24 -26.36 -10.51
C VAL A 192 -9.58 -27.09 -10.34
N SER A 193 -9.88 -27.47 -9.09
CA SER A 193 -11.14 -28.12 -8.71
C SER A 193 -11.61 -27.65 -7.33
N TYR A 194 -12.90 -27.81 -7.02
CA TYR A 194 -13.44 -27.42 -5.71
C TYR A 194 -12.86 -28.24 -4.56
N ASP A 195 -12.52 -29.51 -4.81
CA ASP A 195 -11.85 -30.35 -3.81
C ASP A 195 -10.41 -29.86 -3.55
N THR A 196 -9.69 -29.50 -4.62
CA THR A 196 -8.34 -28.90 -4.49
C THR A 196 -8.42 -27.57 -3.72
N ALA A 197 -9.36 -26.70 -4.09
CA ALA A 197 -9.58 -25.43 -3.41
C ALA A 197 -9.90 -25.62 -1.93
N ALA A 198 -10.77 -26.58 -1.59
CA ALA A 198 -11.10 -26.91 -0.20
C ALA A 198 -9.89 -27.39 0.59
N ALA A 199 -9.09 -28.31 0.02
CA ALA A 199 -7.88 -28.82 0.67
C ALA A 199 -6.86 -27.70 0.94
N ILE A 200 -6.62 -26.81 -0.03
CA ILE A 200 -5.69 -25.69 0.12
C ILE A 200 -6.21 -24.69 1.15
N MET A 201 -7.50 -24.33 1.09
CA MET A 201 -8.09 -23.37 2.03
C MET A 201 -8.07 -23.89 3.47
N LEU A 202 -8.26 -25.20 3.69
CA LEU A 202 -8.11 -25.84 5.01
C LEU A 202 -6.67 -25.80 5.51
N ASP A 203 -5.68 -26.13 4.66
CA ASP A 203 -4.26 -26.09 5.05
C ASP A 203 -3.84 -24.66 5.42
N ILE A 204 -4.24 -23.66 4.64
CA ILE A 204 -3.98 -22.24 4.95
C ILE A 204 -4.61 -21.86 6.30
N LYS A 205 -5.88 -22.21 6.52
CA LYS A 205 -6.58 -21.95 7.78
C LYS A 205 -5.87 -22.61 8.97
N GLN A 206 -5.46 -23.87 8.80
CA GLN A 206 -4.75 -24.62 9.84
C GLN A 206 -3.42 -23.96 10.20
N ARG A 207 -2.59 -23.58 9.21
CA ARG A 207 -1.30 -22.90 9.45
C ARG A 207 -1.46 -21.61 10.22
N LEU A 208 -2.46 -20.80 9.84
CA LEU A 208 -2.78 -19.54 10.50
C LEU A 208 -3.28 -19.77 11.94
N ASP A 209 -4.14 -20.77 12.15
CA ASP A 209 -4.62 -21.13 13.49
C ASP A 209 -3.49 -21.62 14.40
N GLU A 210 -2.60 -22.48 13.89
CA GLU A 210 -1.43 -22.98 14.62
C GLU A 210 -0.45 -21.86 15.00
N ALA A 211 -0.32 -20.85 14.14
CA ALA A 211 0.48 -19.65 14.40
C ALA A 211 -0.24 -18.60 15.28
N GLY A 212 -1.52 -18.83 15.61
CA GLY A 212 -2.34 -17.88 16.36
C GLY A 212 -2.55 -16.56 15.62
N ILE A 213 -2.75 -16.62 14.29
CA ILE A 213 -2.97 -15.48 13.40
C ILE A 213 -4.41 -15.55 12.89
N PRO A 214 -5.37 -14.95 13.62
CA PRO A 214 -6.75 -14.97 13.18
C PRO A 214 -6.97 -14.01 12.01
N PHE A 215 -7.97 -14.35 11.21
CA PHE A 215 -8.52 -13.50 10.15
C PHE A 215 -10.03 -13.70 10.11
N ARG A 216 -10.75 -12.71 9.58
CA ARG A 216 -12.20 -12.77 9.46
C ARG A 216 -12.63 -13.34 8.10
N PHE A 217 -12.01 -12.86 7.02
CA PHE A 217 -12.38 -13.24 5.66
C PHE A 217 -11.17 -13.59 4.80
N ILE A 218 -11.38 -14.44 3.81
CA ILE A 218 -10.40 -14.73 2.75
C ILE A 218 -11.01 -14.46 1.38
N ASN A 219 -10.31 -13.67 0.58
CA ASN A 219 -10.46 -13.59 -0.86
C ASN A 219 -9.51 -14.62 -1.46
N PHE A 220 -10.06 -15.72 -1.95
CA PHE A 220 -9.29 -16.87 -2.41
C PHE A 220 -9.46 -17.06 -3.91
N ILE A 221 -8.34 -17.20 -4.62
CA ILE A 221 -8.30 -17.54 -6.04
C ILE A 221 -7.40 -18.75 -6.23
N LEU A 222 -7.98 -19.82 -6.80
CA LEU A 222 -7.24 -20.97 -7.30
C LEU A 222 -7.21 -20.93 -8.83
N GLN A 223 -6.03 -21.05 -9.39
CA GLN A 223 -5.79 -20.90 -10.81
C GLN A 223 -4.64 -21.81 -11.28
N TYR A 224 -4.55 -22.04 -12.59
CA TYR A 224 -3.42 -22.79 -13.14
C TYR A 224 -2.11 -21.98 -13.10
N PRO A 225 -0.95 -22.66 -12.97
CA PRO A 225 0.34 -22.01 -13.15
C PRO A 225 0.49 -21.37 -14.53
N ARG A 226 1.29 -20.31 -14.62
CA ARG A 226 1.67 -19.73 -15.91
C ARG A 226 2.58 -20.67 -16.68
N SER A 227 2.43 -20.71 -18.00
CA SER A 227 3.41 -21.34 -18.89
C SER A 227 4.72 -20.54 -18.93
N GLU A 228 5.77 -21.11 -19.54
CA GLU A 228 7.04 -20.42 -19.76
C GLU A 228 6.89 -19.11 -20.57
N GLU A 229 5.83 -19.01 -21.39
CA GLU A 229 5.50 -17.81 -22.18
C GLU A 229 4.66 -16.78 -21.40
N GLY A 230 4.33 -17.07 -20.13
CA GLY A 230 3.54 -16.20 -19.24
C GLY A 230 2.03 -16.33 -19.39
N ASN A 231 1.54 -17.16 -20.30
CA ASN A 231 0.12 -17.41 -20.53
C ASN A 231 -0.45 -18.36 -19.46
N ARG A 232 -1.71 -18.16 -19.07
CA ARG A 232 -2.40 -19.03 -18.11
C ARG A 232 -3.52 -19.82 -18.81
N PRO A 233 -3.64 -21.14 -18.58
CA PRO A 233 -4.79 -21.91 -19.04
C PRO A 233 -6.12 -21.32 -18.54
N GLU A 234 -7.20 -21.53 -19.30
CA GLU A 234 -8.53 -21.11 -18.87
C GLU A 234 -9.01 -21.96 -17.69
N GLY A 235 -9.66 -21.32 -16.73
CA GLY A 235 -10.22 -21.97 -15.54
C GLY A 235 -9.65 -21.41 -14.25
N GLU A 236 -10.56 -20.99 -13.37
CA GLU A 236 -10.26 -20.48 -12.04
C GLU A 236 -11.47 -20.68 -11.13
N ILE A 237 -11.19 -20.71 -9.83
CA ILE A 237 -12.18 -20.68 -8.76
C ILE A 237 -11.92 -19.43 -7.93
N ARG A 238 -12.92 -18.58 -7.74
CA ARG A 238 -12.82 -17.31 -7.02
C ARG A 238 -13.84 -17.23 -5.90
N CYS A 239 -13.38 -17.14 -4.67
CA CYS A 239 -14.23 -16.86 -3.52
C CYS A 239 -13.94 -15.45 -3.01
N ARG A 240 -14.93 -14.56 -3.05
CA ARG A 240 -14.85 -13.25 -2.38
C ARG A 240 -15.45 -13.35 -0.98
N GLU A 241 -14.79 -12.73 -0.01
CA GLU A 241 -15.29 -12.58 1.37
C GLU A 241 -15.74 -13.91 1.98
N PHE A 242 -14.96 -14.98 1.79
CA PHE A 242 -15.26 -16.28 2.37
C PHE A 242 -14.95 -16.23 3.88
N LEU A 243 -15.95 -16.51 4.72
CA LEU A 243 -15.83 -16.35 6.17
C LEU A 243 -14.90 -17.42 6.75
N SER A 244 -13.96 -16.99 7.60
CA SER A 244 -13.01 -17.85 8.30
C SER A 244 -13.69 -18.97 9.11
N ALA A 245 -14.85 -18.66 9.70
CA ALA A 245 -15.66 -19.62 10.46
C ALA A 245 -16.32 -20.71 9.58
N ASP A 246 -16.44 -20.48 8.27
CA ASP A 246 -17.02 -21.44 7.32
C ASP A 246 -15.98 -22.38 6.69
N ILE A 247 -14.70 -22.21 7.07
CA ILE A 247 -13.58 -23.05 6.66
C ILE A 247 -13.44 -24.22 7.65
N TYR A 248 -14.22 -25.26 7.42
CA TYR A 248 -14.18 -26.54 8.13
C TYR A 248 -14.45 -27.68 7.15
N GLU A 249 -13.91 -28.86 7.40
CA GLU A 249 -13.83 -29.98 6.44
C GLU A 249 -15.18 -30.37 5.82
N GLU A 250 -16.21 -30.55 6.66
CA GLU A 250 -17.51 -31.02 6.20
C GLU A 250 -18.15 -30.04 5.20
N GLY A 251 -18.32 -30.47 3.95
CA GLY A 251 -19.04 -29.72 2.91
C GLY A 251 -18.33 -28.48 2.38
N LEU A 252 -17.03 -28.30 2.65
CA LEU A 252 -16.31 -27.09 2.22
C LEU A 252 -16.28 -26.89 0.71
N ALA A 253 -16.02 -27.96 -0.07
CA ALA A 253 -15.98 -27.88 -1.53
C ALA A 253 -17.30 -27.34 -2.12
N GLU A 254 -18.43 -27.72 -1.54
CA GLU A 254 -19.75 -27.25 -1.95
C GLU A 254 -19.99 -25.78 -1.58
N ARG A 255 -19.54 -25.35 -0.39
CA ARG A 255 -19.58 -23.93 0.00
C ARG A 255 -18.70 -23.07 -0.90
N ILE A 256 -17.51 -23.55 -1.25
CA ILE A 256 -16.60 -22.89 -2.21
C ILE A 256 -17.25 -22.79 -3.59
N ARG A 257 -17.86 -23.88 -4.08
CA ARG A 257 -18.60 -23.86 -5.37
C ARG A 257 -19.67 -22.78 -5.39
N LYS A 258 -20.48 -22.70 -4.34
CA LYS A 258 -21.51 -21.67 -4.22
C LYS A 258 -20.92 -20.25 -4.21
N ALA A 259 -19.86 -20.03 -3.43
CA ALA A 259 -19.18 -18.73 -3.37
C ALA A 259 -18.55 -18.32 -4.71
N ASP A 260 -18.05 -19.28 -5.48
CA ASP A 260 -17.53 -19.06 -6.84
C ASP A 260 -18.64 -18.69 -7.84
N GLU A 261 -19.76 -19.39 -7.80
CA GLU A 261 -20.95 -19.05 -8.61
C GLU A 261 -21.47 -17.65 -8.29
N GLU A 262 -21.55 -17.28 -7.02
CA GLU A 262 -21.96 -15.94 -6.56
C GLU A 262 -20.96 -14.86 -7.01
N THR A 263 -19.65 -15.13 -6.90
CA THR A 263 -18.60 -14.21 -7.33
C THR A 263 -18.65 -13.99 -8.85
N LYS A 264 -18.83 -15.05 -9.63
CA LYS A 264 -18.99 -14.96 -11.10
C LYS A 264 -20.25 -14.20 -11.48
N ALA A 265 -21.37 -14.43 -10.80
CA ALA A 265 -22.61 -13.69 -11.03
C ALA A 265 -22.43 -12.19 -10.80
N TYR A 266 -21.77 -11.80 -9.71
CA TYR A 266 -21.49 -10.39 -9.38
C TYR A 266 -20.71 -9.68 -10.49
N TYR A 267 -19.59 -10.26 -10.96
CA TYR A 267 -18.79 -9.61 -12.01
C TYR A 267 -19.52 -9.56 -13.36
N ASN A 268 -20.31 -10.58 -13.68
CA ASN A 268 -21.17 -10.56 -14.86
C ASN A 268 -22.25 -9.46 -14.82
N GLU A 269 -22.62 -8.97 -13.65
CA GLU A 269 -23.53 -7.82 -13.50
C GLU A 269 -22.81 -6.48 -13.65
N LEU A 270 -21.57 -6.37 -13.15
CA LEU A 270 -20.75 -5.16 -13.30
C LEU A 270 -20.29 -4.91 -14.75
N ASP A 271 -20.08 -5.98 -15.51
CA ASP A 271 -19.64 -5.91 -16.91
C ASP A 271 -20.78 -5.56 -17.91
N LYS A 272 -22.01 -5.34 -17.43
CA LYS A 272 -23.18 -4.94 -18.23
C LYS A 272 -23.42 -3.44 -18.22
#